data_AF-A0A2W8GDK1-F1
#
_entry.id   AF-A0A2W8GDK1-F1
#
_cell.length_a   1.000
_cell.length_b   1.000
_cell.length_c   1.000
_cell.angle_alpha   90.00
_cell.angle_beta   90.00
_cell.angle_gamma   90.00
#
_symmetry.space_group_name_H-M   'P 1'
#
loop_
_entity.id
_entity.type
_entity.pdbx_description
1 polymer ?
#
loop_
_entity_poly.entity_id
_entity_poly.type
_entity_poly.pdbx_seq_one_letter_code
_entity_poly.pdbx_strand_id
1 'polypeptide(L)'
;FARSAASMREYGYSADDVLKVTEAISTGLKISGASTAEAGSVITQFSQALAQGVLRGEEFNSVNESGDRIVRALAAGMGVARKDLKAMADDGKLTADKVVPALISQLGVLRDEYAAMPETV
;
A
#
# COMPACT_ATOMS: atom_id res chain seq x y z
N PHE A 1 -0.59 2.47 13.33
CA PHE A 1 -0.84 1.02 13.45
C PHE A 1 -2.02 0.64 14.36
N ALA A 2 -1.95 0.78 15.69
CA ALA A 2 -3.04 0.31 16.57
C ALA A 2 -4.43 0.91 16.23
N ARG A 3 -4.49 2.21 15.89
CA ARG A 3 -5.71 2.86 15.39
C ARG A 3 -6.15 2.37 14.02
N SER A 4 -5.23 2.22 13.08
CA SER A 4 -5.51 1.76 11.72
C SER A 4 -6.01 0.31 11.67
N ALA A 5 -5.48 -0.53 12.56
CA ALA A 5 -5.95 -1.90 12.78
C ALA A 5 -7.33 -1.93 13.47
N ALA A 6 -7.71 -0.89 14.22
CA ALA A 6 -9.06 -0.73 14.74
C ALA A 6 -10.03 -0.31 13.62
N SER A 7 -9.67 0.70 12.82
CA SER A 7 -10.49 1.17 11.70
C SER A 7 -10.69 0.09 10.64
N MET A 8 -9.66 -0.68 10.29
CA MET A 8 -9.81 -1.81 9.36
C MET A 8 -10.75 -2.90 9.90
N ARG A 9 -10.73 -3.18 11.21
CA ARG A 9 -11.73 -4.06 11.85
C ARG A 9 -13.14 -3.49 11.78
N GLU A 10 -13.31 -2.16 11.87
CA GLU A 10 -14.61 -1.51 11.66
C GLU A 10 -15.09 -1.64 10.20
N TYR A 11 -14.18 -1.71 9.23
CA TYR A 11 -14.47 -2.03 7.83
C TYR A 11 -14.67 -3.53 7.56
N GLY A 12 -14.63 -4.39 8.60
CA GLY A 12 -14.82 -5.83 8.47
C GLY A 12 -13.55 -6.63 8.10
N TYR A 13 -12.38 -5.99 8.03
CA TYR A 13 -11.12 -6.67 7.79
C TYR A 13 -10.58 -7.34 9.05
N SER A 14 -10.01 -8.54 8.87
CA SER A 14 -9.41 -9.28 9.96
C SER A 14 -8.05 -8.69 10.37
N ALA A 15 -7.59 -9.02 11.57
CA ALA A 15 -6.23 -8.64 11.99
C ALA A 15 -5.15 -9.21 11.03
N ASP A 16 -5.43 -10.33 10.37
CA ASP A 16 -4.55 -10.95 9.38
C ASP A 16 -4.48 -10.11 8.09
N ASP A 17 -5.60 -9.55 7.62
CA ASP A 17 -5.62 -8.66 6.45
C ASP A 17 -4.79 -7.40 6.69
N VAL A 18 -4.90 -6.84 7.91
CA VAL A 18 -4.08 -5.68 8.33
C VAL A 18 -2.58 -5.99 8.25
N LEU A 19 -2.19 -7.18 8.71
CA LEU A 19 -0.80 -7.64 8.65
C LEU A 19 -0.34 -7.83 7.20
N LYS A 20 -1.16 -8.48 6.36
CA LYS A 20 -0.88 -8.67 4.93
C LYS A 20 -0.69 -7.35 4.18
N VAL A 21 -1.54 -6.35 4.44
CA VAL A 21 -1.40 -5.01 3.84
C VAL A 21 -0.11 -4.33 4.30
N THR A 22 0.16 -4.37 5.61
CA THR A 22 1.39 -3.79 6.19
C THR A 22 2.63 -4.43 5.56
N GLU A 23 2.61 -5.75 5.40
CA GLU A 23 3.67 -6.51 4.77
C GLU A 23 3.81 -6.14 3.29
N ALA A 24 2.72 -6.08 2.52
CA ALA A 24 2.75 -5.73 1.10
C ALA A 24 3.41 -4.35 0.90
N ILE A 25 3.07 -3.38 1.74
CA ILE A 25 3.64 -2.03 1.68
C ILE A 25 5.12 -2.07 2.06
N SER A 26 5.48 -2.72 3.17
CA SER A 26 6.87 -2.80 3.61
C SER A 26 7.76 -3.50 2.58
N THR A 27 7.27 -4.59 1.98
CA THR A 27 7.97 -5.36 0.95
C THR A 27 8.09 -4.54 -0.33
N GLY A 28 7.01 -3.88 -0.77
CA GLY A 28 7.03 -3.01 -1.95
C GLY A 28 7.99 -1.82 -1.83
N LEU A 29 8.11 -1.23 -0.63
CA LEU A 29 9.07 -0.16 -0.34
C LEU A 29 10.50 -0.67 -0.42
N LYS A 30 10.76 -1.85 0.17
CA LYS A 30 12.08 -2.46 0.14
C LYS A 30 12.51 -2.84 -1.28
N ILE A 31 11.60 -3.37 -2.10
CA ILE A 31 11.84 -3.63 -3.53
C ILE A 31 12.14 -2.33 -4.28
N SER A 32 11.46 -1.24 -3.93
CA SER A 32 11.68 0.07 -4.52
C SER A 32 12.99 0.74 -4.05
N GLY A 33 13.74 0.12 -3.14
CA GLY A 33 14.97 0.67 -2.58
C GLY A 33 14.75 1.79 -1.55
N ALA A 34 13.52 1.95 -1.04
CA ALA A 34 13.23 2.93 -0.01
C ALA A 34 13.97 2.58 1.29
N SER A 35 14.53 3.59 1.95
CA SER A 35 15.14 3.40 3.27
C SER A 35 14.11 2.98 4.30
N THR A 36 14.55 2.34 5.38
CA THR A 36 13.66 1.96 6.50
C THR A 36 12.92 3.16 7.08
N ALA A 37 13.54 4.35 7.07
CA ALA A 37 12.92 5.58 7.56
C ALA A 37 11.79 6.05 6.64
N GLU A 38 12.01 6.06 5.33
CA GLU A 38 10.99 6.35 4.32
C GLU A 38 9.85 5.34 4.41
N ALA A 39 10.20 4.05 4.54
CA ALA A 39 9.22 2.99 4.67
C ALA A 39 8.31 3.18 5.89
N GLY A 40 8.89 3.49 7.06
CA GLY A 40 8.14 3.76 8.28
C GLY A 40 7.20 4.97 8.16
N SER A 41 7.65 6.03 7.49
CA SER A 41 6.83 7.23 7.23
C SER A 41 5.64 6.89 6.33
N VAL A 42 5.88 6.23 5.20
CA VAL A 42 4.83 5.85 4.24
C VAL A 42 3.81 4.92 4.88
N ILE A 43 4.24 3.89 5.60
CA ILE A 43 3.29 2.96 6.24
C ILE A 43 2.45 3.70 7.30
N THR A 44 3.04 4.67 8.01
CA THR A 44 2.32 5.49 9.00
C THR A 44 1.27 6.38 8.32
N GLN A 45 1.63 7.06 7.23
CA GLN A 45 0.70 7.91 6.46
C GLN A 45 -0.42 7.08 5.84
N PHE A 46 -0.07 5.95 5.22
CA PHE A 46 -1.03 5.02 4.65
C PHE A 46 -1.99 4.47 5.70
N SER A 47 -1.47 4.10 6.87
CA SER A 47 -2.24 3.72 8.06
C SER A 47 -3.24 4.81 8.48
N GLN A 48 -2.88 6.09 8.36
CA GLN A 48 -3.78 7.20 8.66
C GLN A 48 -4.82 7.40 7.54
N ALA A 49 -4.43 7.28 6.28
CA ALA A 49 -5.33 7.36 5.13
C ALA A 49 -6.40 6.24 5.17
N LEU A 50 -6.00 5.01 5.51
CA LEU A 50 -6.93 3.91 5.74
C LEU A 50 -7.89 4.16 6.91
N ALA A 51 -7.41 4.78 7.99
CA ALA A 51 -8.28 5.17 9.10
C ALA A 51 -9.28 6.26 8.70
N GLN A 52 -8.92 7.11 7.75
CA GLN A 52 -9.83 8.09 7.12
C GLN A 52 -10.75 7.46 6.06
N GLY A 53 -10.51 6.20 5.67
CA GLY A 53 -11.29 5.44 4.70
C GLY A 53 -10.94 5.69 3.24
N VAL A 54 -10.08 6.66 2.92
CA VAL A 54 -9.73 7.04 1.54
C VAL A 54 -8.29 7.53 1.44
N LEU A 55 -7.60 7.12 0.36
CA LEU A 55 -6.30 7.63 -0.04
C LEU A 55 -6.50 8.78 -1.02
N ARG A 56 -6.20 10.02 -0.61
CA ARG A 56 -6.32 11.18 -1.49
C ARG A 56 -5.09 11.32 -2.39
N GLY A 57 -5.19 12.22 -3.37
CA GLY A 57 -4.13 12.52 -4.31
C GLY A 57 -2.77 12.85 -3.69
N GLU A 58 -2.76 13.59 -2.58
CA GLU A 58 -1.54 14.00 -1.87
C GLU A 58 -0.82 12.79 -1.25
N GLU A 59 -1.56 11.94 -0.53
CA GLU A 59 -1.04 10.70 0.07
C GLU A 59 -0.59 9.73 -1.01
N PHE A 60 -1.34 9.62 -2.12
CA PHE A 60 -0.94 8.82 -3.27
C PHE A 60 0.38 9.32 -3.86
N ASN A 61 0.57 10.64 -4.00
CA ASN A 61 1.82 11.21 -4.50
C ASN A 61 3.00 10.86 -3.58
N SER A 62 2.84 10.99 -2.26
CA SER A 62 3.90 10.63 -1.32
C SER A 62 4.28 9.15 -1.41
N VAL A 63 3.29 8.25 -1.50
CA VAL A 63 3.53 6.81 -1.72
C VAL A 63 4.21 6.57 -3.07
N ASN A 64 3.83 7.31 -4.10
CA ASN A 64 4.39 7.21 -5.44
C ASN A 64 5.85 7.66 -5.53
N GLU A 65 6.24 8.66 -4.73
CA GLU A 65 7.62 9.14 -4.62
C GLU A 65 8.50 8.16 -3.84
N SER A 66 8.00 7.61 -2.74
CA SER A 66 8.76 6.68 -1.90
C SER A 66 8.75 5.23 -2.38
N GLY A 67 7.78 4.83 -3.22
CA GLY A 67 7.56 3.43 -3.55
C GLY A 67 6.83 3.19 -4.87
N ASP A 68 7.55 3.37 -5.99
CA ASP A 68 7.06 3.06 -7.35
C ASP A 68 6.43 1.66 -7.44
N ARG A 69 7.05 0.67 -6.78
CA ARG A 69 6.58 -0.71 -6.83
C ARG A 69 5.25 -0.91 -6.12
N ILE A 70 4.97 -0.19 -5.04
CA ILE A 70 3.67 -0.27 -4.37
C ILE A 70 2.58 0.24 -5.30
N VAL A 71 2.80 1.38 -5.94
CA VAL A 71 1.82 1.97 -6.86
C VAL A 71 1.50 1.01 -8.00
N ARG A 72 2.50 0.31 -8.54
CA ARG A 72 2.29 -0.74 -9.54
C ARG A 72 1.50 -1.93 -8.98
N ALA A 73 1.78 -2.33 -7.75
CA ALA A 73 1.01 -3.39 -7.08
C ALA A 73 -0.46 -2.95 -6.94
N LEU A 74 -0.69 -1.75 -6.45
CA LEU A 74 -2.05 -1.21 -6.32
C LEU A 74 -2.76 -1.18 -7.68
N ALA A 75 -2.09 -0.73 -8.73
CA ALA A 75 -2.64 -0.66 -10.09
C ALA A 75 -3.03 -2.05 -10.60
N ALA A 76 -2.13 -3.03 -10.45
CA ALA A 76 -2.34 -4.41 -10.86
C ALA A 76 -3.46 -5.08 -10.06
N GLY A 77 -3.50 -4.88 -8.74
CA GLY A 77 -4.53 -5.42 -7.86
C GLY A 77 -5.91 -4.80 -8.09
N MET A 78 -5.96 -3.53 -8.52
CA MET A 78 -7.20 -2.85 -8.88
C MET A 78 -7.60 -3.05 -10.34
N GLY A 79 -6.73 -3.62 -11.18
CA GLY A 79 -6.95 -3.79 -12.62
C GLY A 79 -7.04 -2.49 -13.40
N VAL A 80 -6.39 -1.42 -12.94
CA VAL A 80 -6.41 -0.09 -13.56
C VAL A 80 -5.01 0.36 -13.96
N ALA A 81 -4.89 1.34 -14.85
CA ALA A 81 -3.58 1.91 -15.15
C ALA A 81 -3.10 2.83 -14.01
N ARG A 82 -1.78 2.94 -13.84
CA ARG A 82 -1.19 3.85 -12.84
C ARG A 82 -1.65 5.30 -12.97
N LYS A 83 -1.81 5.78 -14.21
CA LYS A 83 -2.34 7.14 -14.48
C LYS A 83 -3.77 7.30 -13.97
N ASP A 84 -4.56 6.23 -14.00
CA ASP A 84 -5.95 6.23 -13.54
C ASP A 84 -6.00 6.19 -12.01
N LEU A 85 -5.03 5.55 -11.34
CA LEU A 85 -4.92 5.60 -9.88
C LEU A 85 -4.81 7.03 -9.35
N LYS A 86 -3.98 7.87 -9.99
CA LYS A 86 -3.85 9.29 -9.62
C LYS A 86 -5.20 10.00 -9.69
N ALA A 87 -5.91 9.84 -10.81
CA ALA A 87 -7.25 10.42 -10.99
C ALA A 87 -8.26 9.85 -9.99
N MET A 88 -8.21 8.55 -9.70
CA MET A 88 -9.04 7.92 -8.67
C MET A 88 -8.72 8.43 -7.27
N ALA A 89 -7.46 8.74 -6.97
CA ALA A 89 -7.04 9.31 -5.68
C ALA A 89 -7.59 10.74 -5.54
N ASP A 90 -7.48 11.54 -6.60
CA ASP A 90 -7.99 12.91 -6.65
C ASP A 90 -9.53 12.94 -6.54
N ASP A 91 -10.20 11.96 -7.15
CA ASP A 91 -11.66 11.77 -7.06
C ASP A 91 -12.13 11.15 -5.72
N GLY A 92 -11.21 10.77 -4.83
CA GLY A 92 -11.54 10.07 -3.57
C GLY A 92 -12.10 8.65 -3.77
N LYS A 93 -11.80 8.01 -4.91
CA LYS A 93 -12.21 6.65 -5.26
C LYS A 93 -11.25 5.57 -4.79
N LEU A 94 -10.05 5.93 -4.34
CA LEU A 94 -9.09 5.01 -3.70
C LEU A 94 -9.47 4.77 -2.24
N THR A 95 -10.62 4.13 -2.03
CA THR A 95 -11.13 3.84 -0.70
C THR A 95 -10.45 2.62 -0.09
N ALA A 96 -10.41 2.55 1.24
CA ALA A 96 -9.80 1.44 1.97
C ALA A 96 -10.36 0.07 1.53
N ASP A 97 -11.66 0.00 1.21
CA ASP A 97 -12.31 -1.22 0.72
C ASP A 97 -11.82 -1.72 -0.64
N LYS A 98 -11.19 -0.86 -1.45
CA LYS A 98 -10.60 -1.23 -2.74
C LYS A 98 -9.10 -1.42 -2.65
N VAL A 99 -8.44 -0.53 -1.92
CA VAL A 99 -6.98 -0.49 -1.80
C VAL A 99 -6.46 -1.70 -1.01
N VAL A 100 -7.12 -2.08 0.09
CA VAL A 100 -6.75 -3.23 0.92
C VAL A 100 -6.73 -4.54 0.12
N PRO A 101 -7.83 -4.97 -0.52
CA PRO A 101 -7.83 -6.22 -1.29
C PRO A 101 -6.89 -6.17 -2.49
N ALA A 102 -6.74 -5.01 -3.14
CA ALA A 102 -5.78 -4.84 -4.23
C ALA A 102 -4.34 -5.11 -3.78
N LEU A 103 -3.90 -4.55 -2.65
CA LEU A 103 -2.55 -4.79 -2.11
C LEU A 103 -2.37 -6.24 -1.67
N ILE A 104 -3.37 -6.82 -0.98
CA ILE A 104 -3.32 -8.24 -0.56
C ILE A 104 -3.19 -9.16 -1.77
N SER A 105 -3.91 -8.88 -2.87
CA SER A 105 -3.84 -9.68 -4.10
C SER A 105 -2.43 -9.71 -4.71
N GLN A 106 -1.66 -8.63 -4.50
CA GLN A 106 -0.29 -8.50 -5.02
C GLN A 106 0.79 -8.89 -4.02
N LEU A 107 0.44 -9.22 -2.76
CA LEU A 107 1.40 -9.59 -1.75
C LEU A 107 2.26 -10.78 -2.18
N GLY A 108 1.67 -11.79 -2.84
CA GLY A 108 2.41 -12.92 -3.39
C GLY A 108 3.48 -12.49 -4.39
N VAL A 109 3.10 -11.65 -5.37
CA VAL A 109 4.02 -11.12 -6.37
C VAL A 109 5.15 -10.30 -5.73
N LEU A 110 4.82 -9.48 -4.74
CA LEU A 110 5.81 -8.69 -3.99
C LEU A 110 6.78 -9.60 -3.22
N ARG A 111 6.30 -10.66 -2.59
CA ARG A 111 7.16 -11.64 -1.91
C ARG A 111 8.11 -12.33 -2.88
N ASP A 112 7.60 -12.76 -4.03
CA ASP A 112 8.40 -13.43 -5.06
C ASP A 112 9.48 -12.49 -5.62
N GLU A 113 9.13 -11.25 -5.91
CA GLU A 113 10.09 -10.24 -6.36
C GLU A 113 11.14 -9.92 -5.31
N TYR A 114 10.73 -9.76 -4.05
CA TYR A 114 11.65 -9.52 -2.95
C TYR A 114 12.60 -10.69 -2.74
N ALA A 115 12.12 -11.94 -2.85
CA ALA A 115 12.95 -13.14 -2.77
C ALA A 115 13.91 -13.28 -3.95
N ALA A 116 13.55 -12.74 -5.12
CA ALA A 116 14.41 -12.70 -6.30
C ALA A 116 15.44 -11.55 -6.28
N MET A 117 15.34 -10.62 -5.32
CA MET A 117 16.36 -9.57 -5.16
C MET A 117 17.68 -10.21 -4.72
N PRO A 118 18.81 -9.86 -5.35
CA PRO A 118 20.11 -10.33 -4.89
C PRO A 118 20.32 -9.84 -3.46
N GLU A 119 20.67 -10.73 -2.54
CA GLU A 119 21.16 -10.35 -1.21
C GLU A 119 22.36 -9.44 -1.44
N THR A 120 22.18 -8.14 -1.24
CA THR A 120 23.31 -7.21 -1.24
C THR A 120 24.15 -7.56 0.00
N VAL A 121 25.26 -8.25 -0.24
CA VAL A 121 26.31 -8.58 0.74
C VAL A 121 26.92 -7.34 1.36
#